data_AF-A0A7W0TC38-F1
#
_entry.id   AF-A0A7W0TC38-F1
#
_cell.length_a   1.000
_cell.length_b   1.000
_cell.length_c   1.000
_cell.angle_alpha   90.00
_cell.angle_beta   90.00
_cell.angle_gamma   90.00
#
_symmetry.space_group_name_H-M   'P 1'
#
loop_
_entity.id
_entity.type
_entity.pdbx_description
1 polymer ?
#
loop_
_entity_poly.entity_id
_entity_poly.type
_entity_poly.pdbx_seq_one_letter_code
_entity_poly.pdbx_strand_id
1 'polypeptide(L)'
;MSMPQPPAPPPFPSATETACYRHPDRAAWRRCTRCGRPACNECLVQAPLGSHCLECTKQSRPTTGFKARAWNARQITLVTYALMAINVAVFVWIAADSSDAVSGRNLVSQRQYDIGLAEGFLARDEWYRLVSSGFLHFGIFHLLLNMFLLFQLGQLLEPMIGR
;
A
#
# COMPACT_ATOMS: atom_id res chain seq x y z
N MET A 1 -9.98 12.51 -74.90
CA MET A 1 -9.11 13.50 -74.22
C MET A 1 -8.39 12.77 -73.11
N SER A 2 -7.13 12.40 -73.32
CA SER A 2 -6.32 11.71 -72.31
C SER A 2 -5.74 12.76 -71.37
N MET A 3 -6.08 12.67 -70.08
CA MET A 3 -5.53 13.56 -69.07
C MET A 3 -4.03 13.27 -68.91
N PRO A 4 -3.17 14.30 -68.82
CA PRO A 4 -1.76 14.09 -68.50
C PRO A 4 -1.63 13.53 -67.08
N GLN A 5 -0.82 12.48 -66.93
CA GLN A 5 -0.52 11.88 -65.64
C GLN A 5 0.22 12.90 -64.75
N PRO A 6 -0.12 13.00 -63.44
CA PRO A 6 0.60 13.86 -62.51
C PRO A 6 2.05 13.38 -62.34
N PRO A 7 2.99 14.31 -62.12
CA PRO A 7 4.40 13.97 -61.91
C PRO A 7 4.57 13.06 -60.69
N ALA A 8 5.51 12.11 -60.80
CA ALA A 8 5.84 11.20 -59.73
C ALA A 8 6.30 11.96 -58.47
N PRO A 9 5.92 11.51 -57.26
CA PRO A 9 6.38 12.14 -56.03
C PRO A 9 7.92 12.07 -55.93
N PRO A 10 8.55 13.08 -55.31
CA PRO A 10 10.00 13.07 -55.12
C PRO A 10 10.43 11.82 -54.34
N PRO A 11 11.62 11.27 -54.63
CA PRO A 11 12.15 10.15 -53.85
C PRO A 11 12.24 10.58 -52.38
N PHE A 12 11.77 9.73 -51.48
CA PHE A 12 11.94 9.94 -50.05
C PHE A 12 13.43 10.14 -49.77
N PRO A 13 13.81 11.14 -48.96
CA PRO A 13 15.20 11.30 -48.57
C PRO A 13 15.66 9.97 -47.96
N SER A 14 16.68 9.38 -48.55
CA SER A 14 17.36 8.22 -48.00
C SER A 14 17.89 8.65 -46.63
N ALA A 15 17.17 8.23 -45.59
CA ALA A 15 17.70 8.27 -44.25
C ALA A 15 19.09 7.64 -44.34
N THR A 16 20.14 8.39 -44.03
CA THR A 16 21.36 7.78 -43.50
C THR A 16 20.89 6.82 -42.42
N GLU A 17 20.79 5.53 -42.78
CA GLU A 17 20.24 4.47 -41.95
C GLU A 17 21.08 4.50 -40.69
N THR A 18 20.58 5.19 -39.69
CA THR A 18 21.31 5.31 -38.45
C THR A 18 21.24 3.91 -37.88
N ALA A 19 22.35 3.20 -37.84
CA ALA A 19 22.35 1.83 -37.35
C ALA A 19 21.87 1.79 -35.90
N CYS A 20 21.29 0.66 -35.49
CA CYS A 20 20.92 0.45 -34.11
C CYS A 20 22.16 0.58 -33.21
N TYR A 21 22.03 1.29 -32.08
CA TYR A 21 23.14 1.48 -31.14
C TYR A 21 23.78 0.19 -30.63
N ARG A 22 23.08 -0.95 -30.75
CA ARG A 22 23.54 -2.30 -30.35
C ARG A 22 23.82 -3.22 -31.54
N HIS A 23 23.23 -2.96 -32.70
CA HIS A 23 23.33 -3.80 -33.89
C HIS A 23 23.74 -2.92 -35.09
N PRO A 24 25.04 -2.84 -35.41
CA PRO A 24 25.52 -2.02 -36.52
C PRO A 24 24.96 -2.47 -37.87
N ASP A 25 24.62 -3.76 -38.00
CA ASP A 25 24.12 -4.36 -39.24
C ASP A 25 22.60 -4.17 -39.45
N ARG A 26 21.92 -3.42 -38.56
CA ARG A 26 20.46 -3.23 -38.62
C ARG A 26 20.09 -1.76 -38.62
N ALA A 27 19.23 -1.36 -39.55
CA ALA A 27 18.65 -0.03 -39.60
C ALA A 27 17.85 0.28 -38.32
N ALA A 28 18.06 1.46 -37.74
CA ALA A 28 17.20 1.95 -36.68
C ALA A 28 16.01 2.69 -37.27
N TRP A 29 14.81 2.17 -36.98
CA TRP A 29 13.56 2.75 -37.46
C TRP A 29 13.08 3.92 -36.59
N ARG A 30 13.39 3.90 -35.28
CA ARG A 30 12.94 4.92 -34.32
C ARG A 30 14.04 5.24 -33.30
N ARG A 31 13.86 6.37 -32.62
CA ARG A 31 14.75 6.85 -31.55
C ARG A 31 14.06 6.77 -30.20
N CYS A 32 14.85 6.47 -29.17
CA CYS A 32 14.36 6.48 -27.80
C CYS A 32 13.90 7.89 -27.40
N THR A 33 12.68 8.03 -26.85
CA THR A 33 12.12 9.32 -26.42
C THR A 33 12.86 9.93 -25.22
N ARG A 34 13.57 9.12 -24.43
CA ARG A 34 14.32 9.57 -23.25
C ARG A 34 15.75 10.01 -23.54
N CYS A 35 16.50 9.25 -24.34
CA CYS A 35 17.93 9.49 -24.59
C CYS A 35 18.27 9.80 -26.06
N GLY A 36 17.29 9.78 -26.97
CA GLY A 36 17.49 10.09 -28.39
C GLY A 36 18.24 9.03 -29.20
N ARG A 37 18.69 7.93 -28.58
CA ARG A 37 19.50 6.90 -29.26
C ARG A 37 18.68 6.15 -30.33
N PRO A 38 19.26 5.88 -31.51
CA PRO A 38 18.64 5.08 -32.57
C PRO A 38 18.60 3.60 -32.16
N ALA A 39 17.44 2.95 -32.25
CA ALA A 39 17.28 1.53 -31.94
C ALA A 39 16.43 0.79 -32.99
N CYS A 40 16.76 -0.48 -33.26
CA CYS A 40 15.91 -1.37 -34.05
C CYS A 40 14.66 -1.77 -33.26
N ASN A 41 13.65 -2.34 -33.93
CA ASN A 41 12.37 -2.72 -33.31
C ASN A 41 12.53 -3.74 -32.17
N GLU A 42 13.55 -4.60 -32.21
CA GLU A 42 13.83 -5.56 -31.14
C GLU A 42 14.49 -4.91 -29.90
N CYS A 43 15.25 -3.83 -30.10
CA CYS A 43 15.93 -3.11 -29.01
C CYS A 43 15.07 -1.98 -28.41
N LEU A 44 13.87 -1.77 -28.95
CA LEU A 44 12.95 -0.72 -28.56
C LEU A 44 11.76 -1.32 -27.79
N VAL A 45 11.54 -0.84 -26.57
CA VAL A 45 10.46 -1.30 -25.68
C VAL A 45 9.41 -0.21 -25.58
N GLN A 46 8.13 -0.60 -25.58
CA GLN A 46 7.02 0.32 -25.35
C GLN A 46 7.07 0.83 -23.91
N ALA A 47 7.04 2.15 -23.74
CA ALA A 47 7.00 2.81 -22.46
C ALA A 47 5.68 3.58 -22.30
N PRO A 48 5.25 3.93 -21.08
CA PRO A 48 4.04 4.73 -20.87
C PRO A 48 4.04 6.05 -21.67
N LEU A 49 5.22 6.62 -21.92
CA LEU A 49 5.41 7.80 -22.75
C LEU A 49 6.39 7.47 -23.90
N GLY A 50 5.82 7.02 -25.01
CA GLY A 50 6.56 6.73 -26.24
C GLY A 50 7.36 5.43 -26.17
N SER A 51 8.63 5.48 -26.58
CA SER A 51 9.44 4.27 -26.76
C SER A 51 10.84 4.43 -26.16
N HIS A 52 11.24 3.45 -25.34
CA HIS A 52 12.50 3.46 -24.61
C HIS A 52 13.46 2.39 -25.14
N CYS A 53 14.76 2.69 -25.17
CA CYS A 53 15.77 1.66 -25.44
C CYS A 53 15.98 0.76 -24.21
N LEU A 54 16.50 -0.44 -24.42
CA LEU A 54 16.76 -1.42 -23.35
C LEU A 54 17.59 -0.84 -22.19
N GLU A 55 18.55 0.04 -22.45
CA GLU A 55 19.39 0.64 -21.40
C GLU A 55 18.60 1.59 -20.51
N CYS A 56 17.79 2.48 -21.10
CA CYS A 56 16.89 3.34 -20.35
C CYS A 56 15.85 2.53 -19.57
N THR A 57 15.34 1.43 -20.12
CA THR A 57 14.42 0.54 -19.42
C THR A 57 15.10 -0.16 -18.24
N LYS A 58 16.34 -0.63 -18.39
CA LYS A 58 17.13 -1.21 -17.28
C LYS A 58 17.38 -0.21 -16.16
N GLN A 59 17.75 1.02 -16.50
CA GLN A 59 17.93 2.10 -15.52
C GLN A 59 16.62 2.49 -14.81
N SER A 60 15.48 2.23 -15.45
CA SER A 60 14.15 2.48 -14.87
C SER A 60 13.66 1.32 -14.00
N ARG A 61 14.42 0.21 -13.88
CA ARG A 61 14.03 -0.88 -12.99
C ARG A 61 14.11 -0.39 -11.55
N PRO A 62 13.07 -0.61 -10.73
CA PRO A 62 13.11 -0.24 -9.33
C PRO A 62 14.32 -0.91 -8.67
N THR A 63 15.11 -0.13 -7.94
CA THR A 63 16.28 -0.64 -7.22
C THR A 63 15.86 -1.71 -6.22
N THR A 64 16.76 -2.64 -5.91
CA THR A 64 16.53 -3.67 -4.88
C THR A 64 16.13 -3.06 -3.54
N GLY A 65 16.62 -1.86 -3.21
CA GLY A 65 16.22 -1.10 -2.03
C GLY A 65 14.74 -0.68 -2.01
N PHE A 66 14.15 -0.33 -3.16
CA PHE A 66 12.71 -0.03 -3.24
C PHE A 66 11.85 -1.27 -2.93
N LYS A 67 12.27 -2.44 -3.43
CA LYS A 67 11.59 -3.71 -3.13
C LYS A 67 11.73 -4.11 -1.67
N ALA A 68 12.91 -3.94 -1.07
CA ALA A 68 13.13 -4.21 0.35
C ALA A 68 12.31 -3.26 1.25
N ARG A 69 12.19 -1.98 0.89
CA ARG A 69 11.35 -1.02 1.62
C ARG A 69 9.86 -1.32 1.49
N ALA A 70 9.39 -1.71 0.30
CA ALA A 70 8.00 -2.15 0.09
C ALA A 70 7.69 -3.46 0.83
N TRP A 71 8.67 -4.36 0.94
CA TRP A 71 8.56 -5.59 1.74
C TRP A 71 8.52 -5.30 3.25
N ASN A 72 9.37 -4.38 3.72
CA ASN A 72 9.39 -3.98 5.13
C ASN A 72 8.14 -3.17 5.53
N ALA A 73 7.54 -2.40 4.62
CA ALA A 73 6.24 -1.77 4.84
C ALA A 73 5.10 -2.79 5.01
N ARG A 74 5.31 -4.04 4.61
CA ARG A 74 4.42 -5.19 4.83
C ARG A 74 4.78 -6.01 6.08
N GLN A 75 5.77 -5.57 6.88
CA GLN A 75 6.08 -6.24 8.14
C GLN A 75 4.85 -6.25 9.03
N ILE A 76 4.57 -7.44 9.56
CA ILE A 76 3.42 -7.74 10.41
C ILE A 76 3.42 -6.76 11.58
N THR A 77 2.31 -6.04 11.74
CA THR A 77 2.05 -5.10 12.83
C THR A 77 1.80 -5.86 14.13
N LEU A 78 2.87 -6.47 14.69
CA LEU A 78 2.82 -7.37 15.84
C LEU A 78 2.13 -6.72 17.05
N VAL A 79 2.43 -5.44 17.32
CA VAL A 79 1.85 -4.72 18.44
C VAL A 79 0.36 -4.50 18.19
N THR A 80 -0.01 -4.10 16.98
CA THR A 80 -1.40 -3.93 16.57
C THR A 80 -2.19 -5.23 16.75
N TYR A 81 -1.66 -6.36 16.24
CA TYR A 81 -2.32 -7.66 16.39
C TYR A 81 -2.42 -8.11 17.86
N ALA A 82 -1.40 -7.85 18.68
CA ALA A 82 -1.44 -8.16 20.11
C ALA A 82 -2.54 -7.36 20.82
N LEU A 83 -2.65 -6.05 20.55
CA LEU A 83 -3.71 -5.21 21.11
C LEU A 83 -5.10 -5.65 20.64
N MET A 84 -5.26 -6.01 19.37
CA MET A 84 -6.53 -6.55 18.86
C MET A 84 -6.92 -7.84 19.60
N ALA A 85 -5.96 -8.76 19.77
CA ALA A 85 -6.20 -10.03 20.46
C ALA A 85 -6.62 -9.80 21.93
N ILE A 86 -5.97 -8.88 22.64
CA ILE A 86 -6.32 -8.53 24.02
C ILE A 86 -7.73 -7.95 24.09
N ASN A 87 -8.09 -7.00 23.20
CA ASN A 87 -9.43 -6.41 23.18
C ASN A 87 -10.52 -7.45 22.93
N VAL A 88 -10.29 -8.36 21.98
CA VAL A 88 -11.23 -9.46 21.70
C VAL A 88 -11.34 -10.40 22.88
N ALA A 89 -10.23 -10.77 23.53
CA ALA A 89 -10.24 -11.65 24.70
C ALA A 89 -11.03 -11.04 25.88
N VAL A 90 -10.81 -9.75 26.17
CA VAL A 90 -11.55 -9.02 27.21
C VAL A 90 -13.04 -8.96 26.87
N PHE A 91 -13.40 -8.68 25.61
CA PHE A 91 -14.79 -8.66 25.20
C PHE A 91 -15.47 -10.02 25.33
N VAL A 92 -14.81 -11.11 24.94
CA VAL A 92 -15.33 -12.48 25.10
C VAL A 92 -15.51 -12.82 26.57
N TRP A 93 -14.57 -12.44 27.43
CA TRP A 93 -14.67 -12.65 28.88
C TRP A 93 -15.87 -11.91 29.48
N ILE A 94 -16.18 -10.70 29.03
CA ILE A 94 -17.37 -9.95 29.48
C ILE A 94 -18.66 -10.56 28.89
N ALA A 95 -18.65 -10.91 27.60
CA ALA A 95 -19.80 -11.49 26.91
C ALA A 95 -20.20 -12.87 27.45
N ALA A 96 -19.25 -13.62 28.02
CA ALA A 96 -19.51 -14.90 28.68
C ALA A 96 -20.34 -14.76 29.96
N ASP A 97 -20.35 -13.59 30.60
CA ASP A 97 -21.10 -13.31 31.82
C ASP A 97 -22.51 -12.77 31.54
N SER A 98 -22.64 -11.98 30.45
CA SER A 98 -23.89 -11.35 30.07
C SER A 98 -24.00 -11.20 28.56
N SER A 99 -25.10 -11.70 27.98
CA SER A 99 -25.41 -11.52 26.56
C SER A 99 -25.72 -10.05 26.19
N ASP A 100 -26.03 -9.22 27.19
CA ASP A 100 -26.24 -7.78 27.03
C ASP A 100 -24.96 -7.04 26.59
N ALA A 101 -23.78 -7.56 26.90
CA ALA A 101 -22.52 -7.02 26.43
C ALA A 101 -22.37 -7.09 24.90
N VAL A 102 -23.02 -8.08 24.26
CA VAL A 102 -23.01 -8.25 22.80
C VAL A 102 -24.03 -7.33 22.14
N SER A 103 -25.21 -7.19 22.75
CA SER A 103 -26.30 -6.36 22.21
C SER A 103 -26.05 -4.86 22.36
N GLY A 104 -25.08 -4.45 23.20
CA GLY A 104 -24.76 -3.05 23.42
C GLY A 104 -25.82 -2.31 24.24
N ARG A 105 -26.65 -3.03 24.98
CA ARG A 105 -27.56 -2.42 25.96
C ARG A 105 -26.71 -1.84 27.08
N ASN A 106 -27.00 -0.60 27.49
CA ASN A 106 -26.27 0.16 28.52
C ASN A 106 -26.40 -0.42 29.95
N LEU A 107 -26.68 -1.71 30.11
CA LEU A 107 -26.60 -2.38 31.40
C LEU A 107 -25.15 -2.75 31.65
N VAL A 108 -24.56 -2.11 32.65
CA VAL A 108 -23.20 -2.40 33.11
C VAL A 108 -23.20 -3.75 33.83
N SER A 109 -22.53 -4.75 33.26
CA SER A 109 -22.27 -6.03 33.92
C SER A 109 -21.28 -5.87 35.09
N GLN A 110 -21.35 -6.75 36.09
CA GLN A 110 -20.39 -6.80 37.21
C GLN A 110 -18.93 -6.78 36.71
N ARG A 111 -18.61 -7.57 35.67
CA ARG A 111 -17.27 -7.60 35.08
C ARG A 111 -16.85 -6.28 34.44
N GLN A 112 -17.79 -5.52 33.89
CA GLN A 112 -17.52 -4.18 33.35
C GLN A 112 -17.29 -3.16 34.47
N TYR A 113 -17.98 -3.33 35.61
CA TYR A 113 -17.78 -2.50 36.79
C TYR A 113 -16.42 -2.74 37.47
N ASP A 114 -15.94 -3.98 37.49
CA ASP A 114 -14.68 -4.36 38.14
C ASP A 114 -13.43 -3.81 37.46
N ILE A 115 -13.47 -3.63 36.13
CA ILE A 115 -12.34 -3.09 35.34
C ILE A 115 -12.66 -1.71 34.74
N GLY A 116 -13.84 -1.18 35.04
CA GLY A 116 -14.31 0.12 34.63
C GLY A 116 -13.72 1.24 35.47
N LEU A 117 -13.59 2.41 34.85
CA LEU A 117 -13.14 3.61 35.52
C LEU A 117 -14.31 4.26 36.26
N ALA A 118 -14.19 4.43 37.58
CA ALA A 118 -15.11 5.25 38.35
C ALA A 118 -14.34 6.10 39.37
N GLU A 119 -14.84 7.31 39.62
CA GLU A 119 -14.22 8.33 40.46
C GLU A 119 -13.89 7.81 41.88
N GLY A 120 -14.78 7.00 42.46
CA GLY A 120 -14.60 6.42 43.79
C GLY A 120 -13.46 5.41 43.93
N PHE A 121 -12.96 4.83 42.83
CA PHE A 121 -11.87 3.84 42.85
C PHE A 121 -10.48 4.46 42.68
N LEU A 122 -10.38 5.60 41.99
CA LEU A 122 -9.13 6.36 41.89
C LEU A 122 -8.68 6.89 43.26
N ALA A 123 -9.64 7.18 44.14
CA ALA A 123 -9.39 7.56 45.53
C ALA A 123 -8.87 6.39 46.41
N ARG A 124 -8.80 5.16 45.88
CA ARG A 124 -8.39 3.94 46.59
C ARG A 124 -7.12 3.30 46.01
N ASP A 125 -6.30 4.07 45.30
CA ASP A 125 -5.07 3.61 44.63
C ASP A 125 -5.29 2.50 43.55
N GLU A 126 -6.50 2.37 43.01
CA GLU A 126 -6.81 1.41 41.93
C GLU A 126 -6.42 1.96 40.54
N TRP A 127 -5.17 2.43 40.40
CA TRP A 127 -4.66 3.10 39.19
C TRP A 127 -4.69 2.23 37.93
N TYR A 128 -4.61 0.90 38.09
CA TYR A 128 -4.69 -0.06 36.98
C TYR A 128 -5.99 0.09 36.17
N ARG A 129 -7.05 0.63 36.78
CA ARG A 129 -8.33 0.89 36.12
C ARG A 129 -8.26 1.93 35.02
N LEU A 130 -7.31 2.87 35.07
CA LEU A 130 -7.07 3.85 34.00
C LEU A 130 -6.68 3.16 32.68
N VAL A 131 -5.92 2.07 32.80
CA VAL A 131 -5.45 1.30 31.65
C VAL A 131 -6.49 0.25 31.25
N SER A 132 -7.05 -0.50 32.22
CA SER A 132 -8.01 -1.56 31.91
C SER A 132 -9.31 -1.04 31.30
N SER A 133 -9.76 0.17 31.68
CA SER A 133 -10.95 0.78 31.08
C SER A 133 -10.80 1.04 29.58
N GLY A 134 -9.57 1.20 29.08
CA GLY A 134 -9.29 1.38 27.65
C GLY A 134 -9.62 0.15 26.80
N PHE A 135 -9.75 -1.04 27.41
CA PHE A 135 -10.08 -2.29 26.72
C PHE A 135 -11.56 -2.65 26.81
N LEU A 136 -12.37 -1.85 27.52
CA LEU A 136 -13.81 -2.07 27.65
C LEU A 136 -14.57 -1.68 26.39
N HIS A 137 -15.41 -2.58 25.91
CA HIS A 137 -16.24 -2.36 24.74
C HIS A 137 -17.70 -2.72 25.03
N PHE A 138 -18.61 -1.81 24.66
CA PHE A 138 -20.05 -1.99 24.80
C PHE A 138 -20.66 -2.32 23.44
N GLY A 139 -20.99 -3.58 23.23
CA GLY A 139 -21.58 -4.06 21.99
C GLY A 139 -20.57 -4.44 20.91
N ILE A 140 -21.02 -5.35 20.04
CA ILE A 140 -20.22 -5.90 18.94
C ILE A 140 -19.81 -4.80 17.94
N PHE A 141 -20.67 -3.82 17.67
CA PHE A 141 -20.38 -2.74 16.72
C PHE A 141 -19.26 -1.82 17.20
N HIS A 142 -19.24 -1.49 18.51
CA HIS A 142 -18.18 -0.66 19.07
C HIS A 142 -16.82 -1.38 19.01
N LEU A 143 -16.80 -2.68 19.34
CA LEU A 143 -15.60 -3.51 19.19
C LEU A 143 -15.12 -3.52 17.73
N LEU A 144 -16.00 -3.80 16.77
CA LEU A 144 -15.61 -3.89 15.37
C LEU A 144 -15.05 -2.56 14.82
N LEU A 145 -15.70 -1.43 15.14
CA LEU A 145 -15.22 -0.12 14.74
C LEU A 145 -13.84 0.18 15.36
N ASN A 146 -13.66 -0.13 16.65
CA ASN A 146 -12.39 0.08 17.32
C ASN A 146 -11.28 -0.80 16.71
N MET A 147 -11.57 -2.08 16.46
CA MET A 147 -10.62 -3.00 15.82
C MET A 147 -10.24 -2.53 14.41
N PHE A 148 -11.21 -2.01 13.64
CA PHE A 148 -10.95 -1.43 12.33
C PHE A 148 -10.03 -0.20 12.42
N LEU A 149 -10.33 0.73 13.34
CA LEU A 149 -9.51 1.92 13.54
C LEU A 149 -8.10 1.57 14.04
N LEU A 150 -8.00 0.62 14.98
CA LEU A 150 -6.73 0.17 15.53
C LEU A 150 -5.88 -0.51 14.45
N PHE A 151 -6.49 -1.31 13.59
CA PHE A 151 -5.81 -1.88 12.43
C PHE A 151 -5.31 -0.79 11.46
N GLN A 152 -6.18 0.16 11.09
CA GLN A 152 -5.84 1.21 10.13
C GLN A 152 -4.74 2.14 10.66
N LEU A 153 -4.83 2.54 11.94
CA LEU A 153 -3.82 3.35 12.61
C LEU A 153 -2.54 2.57 12.85
N GLY A 154 -2.63 1.30 13.23
CA GLY A 154 -1.48 0.41 13.43
C GLY A 154 -0.65 0.24 12.17
N GLN A 155 -1.31 0.04 11.02
CA GLN A 155 -0.65 -0.01 9.72
C GLN A 155 0.08 1.29 9.33
N LEU A 156 -0.38 2.45 9.83
CA LEU A 156 0.25 3.74 9.57
C LEU A 156 1.38 4.04 10.55
N LEU A 157 1.17 3.78 11.84
CA LEU A 157 2.07 4.20 12.92
C LEU A 157 3.21 3.21 13.15
N GLU A 158 2.96 1.90 13.14
CA GLU A 158 3.96 0.89 13.49
C GLU A 158 5.15 0.85 12.52
N PRO A 159 4.98 1.04 11.20
CA PRO A 159 6.11 1.18 10.28
C PRO A 159 6.87 2.52 10.42
N MET A 160 6.22 3.58 10.91
CA MET A 160 6.81 4.93 11.07
C MET A 160 7.61 5.06 12.37
N ILE A 161 7.13 4.45 13.45
CA ILE A 161 7.82 4.41 14.74
C ILE A 161 9.08 3.56 14.64
N GLY A 162 9.13 2.65 13.65
CA GLY A 162 10.29 1.83 13.37
C GLY A 162 10.43 0.71 14.39
N ARG A 163 11.17 -0.32 13.98
CA ARG A 163 11.91 -1.11 14.97
C ARG A 163 13.23 -0.42 15.20
#